data_AF-A0A9W8A0L0-F1
#
_entry.id   AF-A0A9W8A0L0-F1
#
_cell.length_a   1.000
_cell.length_b   1.000
_cell.length_c   1.000
_cell.angle_alpha   90.00
_cell.angle_beta   90.00
_cell.angle_gamma   90.00
#
_symmetry.space_group_name_H-M   'P 1'
#
loop_
_entity.id
_entity.type
_entity.pdbx_description
1 polymer ?
#
loop_
_entity_poly.entity_id
_entity_poly.type
_entity_poly.pdbx_seq_one_letter_code
_entity_poly.pdbx_strand_id
1 'polypeptide(L)'
;MSHERRNELFIKKLQQCCIIFDFDDIEGELEGKEAKSKTLEEIIQYITTVKNVLTEDVYPYIFNMISSNLFRTIPPQVINYVDNFDPEEDEPELEPSWPHLQLVYGFFLRFIESSEFNVNLARHFIDQRFILDLLALFDSEDPREREYLKTMLHRIYGKVLTLRAFIRKSINYIFLQFIYESERHNGIAELLEILGSIINGFTLPLKDEHKSFLNRVLLPMHKAKPMAMYHPQLAYCTVQFIDKDSTLAPKIIATLLRYWPKVNSPKEIMYLNELEEILMVTKPEEFFKVLEPVFKKLTECIMSLHFQISERALAFWKNSSIVNFVQNNLDSVLPIVLAGIYGNIAPHWNRNINHQIYATIKLFIESDPALFDECLGEYRKKRAYEVNRRKKSIHMWEHVVKEANKNKETNNVPTNGHSIPSCSPMPDPLYSMGPGSASDTELNEQTIKKMTEELDMLIEHIRNEKPEDAMTSYSIGGMDDSEYSMDASNIESMEQAFGHNQYIYDFSHPIATHMNQQIDQQWAARMSYSDMSDSRSLNDNASHISQSSDLNTDHHIPTSNEAYSTLSTETNDSPPSNIRSQQSSTTQTQT
;
A
#
# COMPACT_ATOMS: atom_id res chain seq x y z
N MET A 1 40.52 -37.97 26.08
CA MET A 1 39.60 -39.01 25.59
C MET A 1 39.94 -39.36 24.15
N SER A 2 39.72 -40.61 23.71
CA SER A 2 39.85 -40.97 22.27
C SER A 2 38.88 -40.15 21.40
N HIS A 3 39.07 -40.14 20.08
CA HIS A 3 38.14 -39.46 19.17
C HIS A 3 36.77 -40.16 19.17
N GLU A 4 36.75 -41.49 19.05
CA GLU A 4 35.52 -42.30 19.09
C GLU A 4 34.69 -42.03 20.35
N ARG A 5 35.31 -42.03 21.53
CA ARG A 5 34.59 -41.79 22.79
C ARG A 5 34.10 -40.35 22.94
N ARG A 6 34.68 -39.39 22.21
CA ARG A 6 34.14 -38.02 22.11
C ARG A 6 32.93 -37.97 21.19
N ASN A 7 32.96 -38.66 20.05
CA ASN A 7 31.81 -38.76 19.14
C ASN A 7 30.62 -39.50 19.80
N GLU A 8 30.86 -40.60 20.52
CA GLU A 8 29.81 -41.28 21.32
C GLU A 8 29.16 -40.35 22.36
N LEU A 9 29.98 -39.55 23.06
CA LEU A 9 29.47 -38.59 24.05
C LEU A 9 28.66 -37.48 23.38
N PHE A 10 29.12 -37.00 22.21
CA PHE A 10 28.43 -35.99 21.42
C PHE A 10 27.04 -36.48 20.96
N ILE A 11 26.95 -37.70 20.43
CA ILE A 11 25.67 -38.33 20.05
C ILE A 11 24.72 -38.41 21.26
N LYS A 12 25.21 -38.83 22.43
CA LYS A 12 24.40 -38.88 23.66
C LYS A 12 23.89 -37.52 24.11
N LYS A 13 24.71 -36.46 23.99
CA LYS A 13 24.27 -35.08 24.29
C LYS A 13 23.22 -34.59 23.30
N LEU A 14 23.36 -34.86 22.00
CA LEU A 14 22.33 -34.56 20.99
C LEU A 14 21.00 -35.27 21.29
N GLN A 15 21.04 -36.55 21.70
CA GLN A 15 19.86 -37.31 22.11
C GLN A 15 19.20 -36.72 23.36
N GLN A 16 19.99 -36.29 24.36
CA GLN A 16 19.47 -35.61 25.55
C GLN A 16 18.79 -34.28 25.20
N CYS A 17 19.33 -33.52 24.25
CA CYS A 17 18.72 -32.28 23.74
C CYS A 17 17.43 -32.50 22.93
N CYS A 18 17.05 -33.74 22.59
CA CYS A 18 15.74 -34.04 21.98
C CYS A 18 14.57 -34.00 22.98
N ILE A 19 14.85 -33.95 24.30
CA ILE A 19 13.81 -33.84 25.32
C ILE A 19 13.22 -32.42 25.27
N ILE A 20 11.91 -32.34 25.06
CA ILE A 20 11.14 -31.09 25.08
C ILE A 20 10.73 -30.81 26.52
N PHE A 21 10.85 -29.56 26.94
CA PHE A 21 10.40 -29.06 28.24
C PHE A 21 9.24 -28.11 28.02
N ASP A 22 8.25 -28.15 28.90
CA ASP A 22 7.15 -27.20 28.92
C ASP A 22 7.62 -25.89 29.56
N PHE A 23 7.42 -24.75 28.87
CA PHE A 23 7.79 -23.42 29.35
C PHE A 23 6.60 -22.60 29.86
N ASP A 24 5.36 -23.08 29.68
CA ASP A 24 4.17 -22.44 30.24
C ASP A 24 4.12 -22.67 31.77
N ASP A 25 4.60 -23.82 32.25
CA ASP A 25 4.96 -24.02 33.65
C ASP A 25 6.36 -23.45 33.95
N ILE A 26 6.40 -22.24 34.52
CA ILE A 26 7.64 -21.53 34.87
C ILE A 26 8.42 -22.25 35.99
N GLU A 27 7.74 -22.91 36.94
CA GLU A 27 8.37 -23.54 38.10
C GLU A 27 8.75 -25.01 37.84
N GLY A 28 8.11 -25.65 36.87
CA GLY A 28 8.37 -27.02 36.44
C GLY A 28 9.77 -27.25 35.87
N GLU A 29 10.39 -28.35 36.30
CA GLU A 29 11.61 -28.94 35.72
C GLU A 29 12.82 -28.00 35.53
N LEU A 30 12.97 -26.98 36.38
CA LEU A 30 14.05 -25.99 36.32
C LEU A 30 15.46 -26.58 36.15
N GLU A 31 15.83 -27.63 36.91
CA GLU A 31 17.12 -28.30 36.77
C GLU A 31 17.31 -28.95 35.38
N GLY A 32 16.24 -29.52 34.81
CA GLY A 32 16.25 -30.11 33.47
C GLY A 32 16.37 -29.04 32.38
N LYS A 33 15.62 -27.94 32.52
CA LYS A 33 15.70 -26.76 31.64
C LYS A 33 17.11 -26.17 31.62
N GLU A 34 17.71 -25.94 32.78
CA GLU A 34 19.08 -25.39 32.89
C GLU A 34 20.14 -26.38 32.36
N ALA A 35 19.99 -27.67 32.65
CA ALA A 35 20.89 -28.71 32.14
C ALA A 35 20.86 -28.81 30.60
N LYS A 36 19.67 -28.70 29.98
CA LYS A 36 19.54 -28.67 28.51
C LYS A 36 20.19 -27.42 27.92
N SER A 37 20.00 -26.24 28.50
CA SER A 37 20.65 -24.99 28.05
C SER A 37 22.17 -25.13 28.06
N LYS A 38 22.76 -25.51 29.20
CA LYS A 38 24.22 -25.73 29.34
C LYS A 38 24.75 -26.77 28.35
N THR A 39 23.98 -27.83 28.10
CA THR A 39 24.36 -28.89 27.14
C THR A 39 24.34 -28.38 25.69
N LEU A 40 23.34 -27.56 25.32
CA LEU A 40 23.26 -26.93 24.00
C LEU A 40 24.40 -25.91 23.79
N GLU A 41 24.70 -25.08 24.79
CA GLU A 41 25.83 -24.15 24.76
C GLU A 41 27.17 -24.86 24.54
N GLU A 42 27.41 -25.95 25.28
CA GLU A 42 28.62 -26.76 25.12
C GLU A 42 28.69 -27.43 23.72
N ILE A 43 27.56 -27.92 23.20
CA ILE A 43 27.46 -28.46 21.83
C ILE A 43 27.82 -27.37 20.79
N ILE A 44 27.29 -26.15 20.92
CA ILE A 44 27.58 -25.02 20.03
C ILE A 44 29.06 -24.65 20.08
N GLN A 45 29.63 -24.55 21.29
CA GLN A 45 31.05 -24.27 21.48
C GLN A 45 31.92 -25.37 20.88
N TYR A 46 31.53 -26.64 21.03
CA TYR A 46 32.26 -27.78 20.52
C TYR A 46 32.32 -27.79 18.98
N ILE A 47 31.20 -27.60 18.28
CA ILE A 47 31.21 -27.54 16.79
C ILE A 47 31.93 -26.30 16.24
N THR A 48 32.02 -25.22 17.03
CA THR A 48 32.66 -23.98 16.60
C THR A 48 34.18 -24.01 16.82
N THR A 49 34.66 -24.73 17.85
CA THR A 49 36.08 -24.75 18.24
C THR A 49 36.86 -25.95 17.73
N VAL A 50 36.22 -27.12 17.61
CA VAL A 50 36.90 -28.37 17.25
C VAL A 50 36.62 -28.74 15.80
N LYS A 51 37.70 -29.01 15.05
CA LYS A 51 37.64 -29.44 13.64
C LYS A 51 37.49 -30.96 13.51
N ASN A 52 36.89 -31.37 12.39
CA ASN A 52 36.53 -32.73 12.00
C ASN A 52 35.57 -33.41 12.99
N VAL A 53 34.55 -32.67 13.46
CA VAL A 53 33.50 -33.20 14.36
C VAL A 53 32.33 -33.81 13.57
N LEU A 54 32.03 -33.27 12.38
CA LEU A 54 30.85 -33.63 11.59
C LEU A 54 31.05 -34.92 10.77
N THR A 55 31.23 -36.05 11.47
CA THR A 55 31.26 -37.39 10.88
C THR A 55 29.87 -37.85 10.39
N GLU A 56 29.82 -38.78 9.43
CA GLU A 56 28.58 -39.23 8.76
C GLU A 56 27.53 -39.76 9.75
N ASP A 57 27.96 -40.57 10.73
CA ASP A 57 27.09 -41.18 11.76
C ASP A 57 26.36 -40.16 12.65
N VAL A 58 26.82 -38.90 12.67
CA VAL A 58 26.31 -37.84 13.55
C VAL A 58 25.15 -37.06 12.90
N TYR A 59 25.08 -37.04 11.56
CA TYR A 59 24.03 -36.31 10.82
C TYR A 59 22.59 -36.70 11.22
N PRO A 60 22.23 -37.99 11.35
CA PRO A 60 20.87 -38.38 11.76
C PRO A 60 20.47 -37.80 13.13
N TYR A 61 21.39 -37.81 14.10
CA TYR A 61 21.11 -37.31 15.45
C TYR A 61 21.01 -35.78 15.50
N ILE A 62 21.80 -35.07 14.70
CA ILE A 62 21.68 -33.62 14.51
C ILE A 62 20.31 -33.27 13.96
N PHE A 63 19.90 -33.89 12.84
CA PHE A 63 18.60 -33.59 12.22
C PHE A 63 17.41 -34.02 13.09
N ASN A 64 17.52 -35.11 13.85
CA ASN A 64 16.50 -35.50 14.82
C ASN A 64 16.35 -34.48 15.95
N MET A 65 17.47 -33.98 16.51
CA MET A 65 17.46 -32.96 17.56
C MET A 65 16.84 -31.64 17.06
N ILE A 66 17.23 -31.19 15.86
CA ILE A 66 16.65 -30.00 15.22
C ILE A 66 15.15 -30.18 14.99
N SER A 67 14.74 -31.28 14.35
CA SER A 67 13.35 -31.51 13.97
C SER A 67 12.43 -31.63 15.19
N SER A 68 12.90 -32.28 16.27
CA SER A 68 12.12 -32.46 17.51
C SER A 68 11.93 -31.17 18.29
N ASN A 69 12.83 -30.18 18.15
CA ASN A 69 12.75 -28.90 18.87
C ASN A 69 12.08 -27.79 18.03
N LEU A 70 12.31 -27.73 16.72
CA LEU A 70 11.84 -26.62 15.89
C LEU A 70 10.45 -26.86 15.28
N PHE A 71 10.18 -28.05 14.74
CA PHE A 71 8.98 -28.30 13.95
C PHE A 71 7.75 -28.56 14.84
N ARG A 72 7.15 -27.46 15.29
CA ARG A 72 5.89 -27.40 16.02
C ARG A 72 4.78 -26.77 15.17
N THR A 73 3.53 -27.00 15.54
CA THR A 73 2.42 -26.20 15.01
C THR A 73 2.43 -24.86 15.75
N ILE A 74 2.40 -23.75 15.03
CA ILE A 74 2.29 -22.41 15.63
C ILE A 74 0.92 -22.32 16.34
N PRO A 75 0.83 -21.73 17.55
CA PRO A 75 -0.45 -21.54 18.23
C PRO A 75 -1.44 -20.75 17.35
N PRO A 76 -2.76 -20.96 17.52
CA PRO A 76 -3.77 -20.27 16.73
C PRO A 76 -3.77 -18.77 17.09
N GLN A 77 -3.21 -17.96 16.19
CA GLN A 77 -3.15 -16.50 16.29
C GLN A 77 -4.52 -15.94 16.65
N VAL A 78 -4.62 -15.16 17.74
CA VAL A 78 -5.90 -14.59 18.20
C VAL A 78 -6.48 -13.70 17.09
N ILE A 79 -7.66 -14.07 16.58
CA ILE A 79 -8.35 -13.27 15.56
C ILE A 79 -9.24 -12.26 16.27
N ASN A 80 -8.70 -11.07 16.49
CA ASN A 80 -9.51 -9.92 16.88
C ASN A 80 -10.35 -9.51 15.66
N TYR A 81 -11.55 -10.08 15.52
CA TYR A 81 -12.53 -9.80 14.46
C TYR A 81 -13.13 -8.38 14.49
N VAL A 82 -12.52 -7.45 15.22
CA VAL A 82 -12.90 -6.04 15.26
C VAL A 82 -12.15 -5.34 14.12
N ASP A 83 -12.81 -4.41 13.41
CA ASP A 83 -12.28 -3.64 12.25
C ASP A 83 -11.03 -2.76 12.55
N ASN A 84 -10.42 -2.93 13.72
CA ASN A 84 -9.27 -2.19 14.25
C ASN A 84 -8.01 -3.06 14.39
N PHE A 85 -7.90 -4.20 13.69
CA PHE A 85 -6.63 -4.95 13.62
C PHE A 85 -5.62 -4.13 12.81
N ASP A 86 -4.84 -3.29 13.50
CA ASP A 86 -3.63 -2.68 12.96
C ASP A 86 -2.43 -3.52 13.41
N PRO A 87 -1.85 -4.36 12.53
CA PRO A 87 -0.69 -5.16 12.90
C PRO A 87 0.53 -4.30 13.26
N GLU A 88 0.56 -2.99 12.94
CA GLU A 88 1.63 -2.08 13.39
C GLU A 88 1.53 -1.68 14.88
N GLU A 89 0.34 -1.80 15.49
CA GLU A 89 0.10 -1.47 16.91
C GLU A 89 0.04 -2.71 17.83
N ASP A 90 -0.28 -3.90 17.30
CA ASP A 90 -0.38 -5.12 18.10
C ASP A 90 0.99 -5.60 18.65
N GLU A 91 1.10 -5.75 19.97
CA GLU A 91 2.31 -6.29 20.61
C GLU A 91 2.52 -7.77 20.23
N PRO A 92 3.70 -8.17 19.70
CA PRO A 92 3.92 -9.53 19.22
C PRO A 92 4.03 -10.53 20.38
N GLU A 93 3.30 -11.66 20.30
CA GLU A 93 3.41 -12.72 21.29
C GLU A 93 4.81 -13.38 21.23
N LEU A 94 5.56 -13.31 22.33
CA LEU A 94 6.91 -13.83 22.44
C LEU A 94 6.87 -15.31 22.86
N GLU A 95 7.56 -16.16 22.10
CA GLU A 95 7.60 -17.61 22.36
C GLU A 95 8.23 -17.93 23.74
N PRO A 96 7.50 -18.57 24.68
CA PRO A 96 8.00 -18.90 26.01
C PRO A 96 9.24 -19.81 25.99
N SER A 97 9.32 -20.72 25.02
CA SER A 97 10.43 -21.67 24.86
C SER A 97 11.71 -21.06 24.28
N TRP A 98 11.72 -19.74 24.05
CA TRP A 98 12.83 -19.01 23.42
C TRP A 98 14.23 -19.33 23.99
N PRO A 99 14.46 -19.47 25.31
CA PRO A 99 15.78 -19.78 25.85
C PRO A 99 16.39 -21.09 25.33
N HIS A 100 15.57 -22.08 24.97
CA HIS A 100 16.04 -23.31 24.30
C HIS A 100 16.07 -23.14 22.79
N LEU A 101 15.02 -22.56 22.20
CA LEU A 101 14.91 -22.41 20.74
C LEU A 101 16.03 -21.55 20.16
N GLN A 102 16.41 -20.45 20.81
CA GLN A 102 17.54 -19.60 20.40
C GLN A 102 18.84 -20.41 20.28
N LEU A 103 19.09 -21.33 21.22
CA LEU A 103 20.27 -22.20 21.20
C LEU A 103 20.18 -23.25 20.09
N VAL A 104 19.00 -23.84 19.85
CA VAL A 104 18.79 -24.79 18.74
C VAL A 104 18.95 -24.11 17.37
N TYR A 105 18.37 -22.92 17.18
CA TYR A 105 18.54 -22.10 15.98
C TYR A 105 20.00 -21.68 15.79
N GLY A 106 20.66 -21.19 16.85
CA GLY A 106 22.08 -20.83 16.83
C GLY A 106 22.99 -22.02 16.49
N PHE A 107 22.72 -23.20 17.04
CA PHE A 107 23.40 -24.44 16.69
C PHE A 107 23.19 -24.80 15.21
N PHE A 108 21.94 -24.81 14.73
CA PHE A 108 21.64 -25.22 13.37
C PHE A 108 22.25 -24.28 12.33
N LEU A 109 22.20 -22.97 12.58
CA LEU A 109 22.86 -21.98 11.74
C LEU A 109 24.38 -22.22 11.68
N ARG A 110 25.05 -22.43 12.82
CA ARG A 110 26.50 -22.70 12.85
C ARG A 110 26.86 -24.05 12.20
N PHE A 111 26.02 -25.06 12.34
CA PHE A 111 26.16 -26.33 11.62
C PHE A 111 26.06 -26.15 10.09
N ILE A 112 25.06 -25.41 9.59
CA ILE A 112 24.93 -25.12 8.16
C ILE A 112 26.10 -24.26 7.67
N GLU A 113 26.55 -23.26 8.43
CA GLU A 113 27.61 -22.34 8.00
C GLU A 113 29.00 -22.99 7.96
N SER A 114 29.26 -23.98 8.84
CA SER A 114 30.53 -24.70 8.94
C SER A 114 31.11 -25.11 7.57
N SER A 115 32.43 -24.98 7.44
CA SER A 115 33.18 -25.46 6.27
C SER A 115 33.21 -26.98 6.16
N GLU A 116 32.88 -27.70 7.24
CA GLU A 116 32.81 -29.16 7.30
C GLU A 116 31.42 -29.71 6.93
N PHE A 117 30.46 -28.82 6.65
CA PHE A 117 29.11 -29.20 6.25
C PHE A 117 29.10 -29.88 4.86
N ASN A 118 28.77 -31.17 4.84
CA ASN A 118 28.71 -31.98 3.62
C ASN A 118 27.29 -32.00 3.04
N VAL A 119 27.08 -31.23 1.98
CA VAL A 119 25.81 -31.12 1.25
C VAL A 119 25.29 -32.49 0.77
N ASN A 120 26.19 -33.41 0.41
CA ASN A 120 25.78 -34.74 -0.11
C ASN A 120 25.19 -35.65 0.97
N LEU A 121 25.60 -35.48 2.23
CA LEU A 121 24.99 -36.19 3.37
C LEU A 121 23.72 -35.46 3.81
N ALA A 122 23.79 -34.14 3.94
CA ALA A 122 22.66 -33.32 4.37
C ALA A 122 21.42 -33.43 3.46
N ARG A 123 21.57 -33.61 2.14
CA ARG A 123 20.44 -33.74 1.19
C ARG A 123 19.51 -34.93 1.48
N HIS A 124 19.94 -35.90 2.27
CA HIS A 124 19.13 -37.07 2.65
C HIS A 124 18.19 -36.76 3.82
N PHE A 125 18.41 -35.65 4.54
CA PHE A 125 17.60 -35.19 5.67
C PHE A 125 16.90 -33.85 5.37
N ILE A 126 17.56 -32.95 4.63
CA ILE A 126 16.94 -31.74 4.07
C ILE A 126 16.24 -32.13 2.77
N ASP A 127 15.02 -32.65 2.90
CA ASP A 127 14.15 -33.01 1.79
C ASP A 127 13.07 -31.93 1.53
N GLN A 128 12.07 -32.24 0.70
CA GLN A 128 10.97 -31.32 0.45
C GLN A 128 10.07 -31.12 1.67
N ARG A 129 9.92 -32.12 2.54
CA ARG A 129 9.09 -32.04 3.74
C ARG A 129 9.73 -31.14 4.79
N PHE A 130 11.03 -31.32 5.04
CA PHE A 130 11.84 -30.45 5.91
C PHE A 130 11.71 -28.97 5.52
N ILE A 131 11.73 -28.65 4.22
CA ILE A 131 11.56 -27.28 3.73
C ILE A 131 10.14 -26.74 3.96
N LEU A 132 9.10 -27.58 3.83
CA LEU A 132 7.72 -27.16 4.11
C LEU A 132 7.51 -26.90 5.61
N ASP A 133 8.04 -27.77 6.48
CA ASP A 133 7.95 -27.61 7.93
C ASP A 133 8.77 -26.40 8.41
N LEU A 134 9.93 -26.14 7.80
CA LEU A 134 10.72 -24.92 8.05
C LEU A 134 10.01 -23.65 7.55
N LEU A 135 9.30 -23.72 6.41
CA LEU A 135 8.55 -22.59 5.87
C LEU A 135 7.30 -22.28 6.70
N ALA A 136 6.64 -23.29 7.27
CA ALA A 136 5.48 -23.09 8.14
C ALA A 136 5.83 -22.22 9.36
N LEU A 137 7.05 -22.35 9.90
CA LEU A 137 7.51 -21.55 11.05
C LEU A 137 7.66 -20.04 10.75
N PHE A 138 7.67 -19.60 9.48
CA PHE A 138 7.73 -18.17 9.15
C PHE A 138 6.48 -17.39 9.59
N ASP A 139 5.37 -18.07 9.89
CA ASP A 139 4.16 -17.41 10.41
C ASP A 139 4.19 -17.18 11.94
N SER A 140 5.32 -17.50 12.61
CA SER A 140 5.55 -17.22 14.03
C SER A 140 5.44 -15.72 14.32
N GLU A 141 4.76 -15.35 15.41
CA GLU A 141 4.60 -13.95 15.83
C GLU A 141 5.92 -13.35 16.37
N ASP A 142 6.83 -14.19 16.87
CA ASP A 142 8.12 -13.77 17.41
C ASP A 142 9.11 -13.34 16.28
N PRO A 143 9.47 -12.05 16.17
CA PRO A 143 10.39 -11.58 15.14
C PRO A 143 11.80 -12.19 15.27
N ARG A 144 12.20 -12.61 16.48
CA ARG A 144 13.50 -13.22 16.74
C ARG A 144 13.59 -14.59 16.06
N GLU A 145 12.51 -15.37 16.10
CA GLU A 145 12.41 -16.66 15.40
C GLU A 145 12.48 -16.46 13.88
N ARG A 146 11.71 -15.50 13.35
CA ARG A 146 11.69 -15.18 11.91
C ARG A 146 13.07 -14.78 11.39
N GLU A 147 13.87 -14.02 12.14
CA GLU A 147 15.23 -13.63 11.74
C GLU A 147 16.20 -14.82 11.61
N TYR A 148 16.13 -15.82 12.51
CA TYR A 148 16.89 -17.05 12.37
C TYR A 148 16.40 -17.88 11.17
N LEU A 149 15.09 -18.06 11.03
CA LEU A 149 14.49 -18.76 9.89
C LEU A 149 14.91 -18.15 8.55
N LYS A 150 14.87 -16.81 8.45
CA LYS A 150 15.33 -16.02 7.30
C LYS A 150 16.76 -16.39 6.92
N THR A 151 17.66 -16.29 7.88
CA THR A 151 19.09 -16.56 7.69
C THR A 151 19.32 -18.01 7.31
N MET A 152 18.70 -18.98 8.00
CA MET A 152 18.87 -20.40 7.72
C MET A 152 18.32 -20.79 6.35
N LEU A 153 17.12 -20.35 5.97
CA LEU A 153 16.53 -20.65 4.66
C LEU A 153 17.39 -20.06 3.54
N HIS A 154 17.92 -18.85 3.70
CA HIS A 154 18.87 -18.26 2.74
C HIS A 154 20.16 -19.08 2.62
N ARG A 155 20.75 -19.55 3.73
CA ARG A 155 21.93 -20.44 3.71
C ARG A 155 21.64 -21.79 3.05
N ILE A 156 20.48 -22.39 3.33
CA ILE A 156 20.03 -23.66 2.70
C ILE A 156 19.84 -23.47 1.20
N TYR A 157 19.16 -22.40 0.77
CA TYR A 157 19.02 -22.05 -0.65
C TYR A 157 20.38 -21.84 -1.34
N GLY A 158 21.33 -21.22 -0.64
CA GLY A 158 22.70 -21.03 -1.08
C GLY A 158 23.43 -22.36 -1.34
N LYS A 159 23.51 -23.24 -0.32
CA LYS A 159 24.30 -24.49 -0.35
C LYS A 159 23.58 -25.65 -1.06
N VAL A 160 22.27 -25.82 -0.92
CA VAL A 160 21.51 -26.99 -1.42
C VAL A 160 20.84 -26.68 -2.76
N LEU A 161 21.65 -26.67 -3.83
CA LEU A 161 21.25 -26.23 -5.18
C LEU A 161 20.01 -26.95 -5.73
N THR A 162 19.82 -28.23 -5.39
CA THR A 162 18.71 -29.08 -5.86
C THR A 162 17.34 -28.61 -5.38
N LEU A 163 17.26 -27.94 -4.23
CA LEU A 163 16.00 -27.48 -3.65
C LEU A 163 15.58 -26.08 -4.10
N ARG A 164 16.45 -25.33 -4.82
CA ARG A 164 16.18 -23.93 -5.22
C ARG A 164 14.88 -23.75 -6.02
N ALA A 165 14.54 -24.71 -6.89
CA ALA A 165 13.29 -24.67 -7.63
C ALA A 165 12.07 -24.91 -6.72
N PHE A 166 12.20 -25.84 -5.75
CA PHE A 166 11.15 -26.14 -4.78
C PHE A 166 10.92 -24.97 -3.82
N ILE A 167 11.98 -24.43 -3.20
CA ILE A 167 11.90 -23.29 -2.27
C ILE A 167 11.19 -22.09 -2.93
N ARG A 168 11.62 -21.68 -4.14
CA ARG A 168 10.94 -20.58 -4.88
C ARG A 168 9.47 -20.88 -5.17
N LYS A 169 9.12 -22.14 -5.45
CA LYS A 169 7.74 -22.57 -5.68
C LYS A 169 6.90 -22.52 -4.40
N SER A 170 7.44 -22.96 -3.27
CA SER A 170 6.76 -22.96 -1.98
C SER A 170 6.53 -21.55 -1.44
N ILE A 171 7.53 -20.66 -1.51
CA ILE A 171 7.37 -19.25 -1.14
C ILE A 171 6.31 -18.56 -2.03
N ASN A 172 6.30 -18.87 -3.34
CA ASN A 172 5.27 -18.39 -4.26
C ASN A 172 3.86 -18.87 -3.86
N TYR A 173 3.69 -20.13 -3.43
CA TYR A 173 2.39 -20.59 -2.89
C TYR A 173 1.97 -19.81 -1.63
N ILE A 174 2.88 -19.58 -0.68
CA ILE A 174 2.59 -18.78 0.52
C ILE A 174 2.12 -17.37 0.13
N PHE A 175 2.82 -16.72 -0.80
CA PHE A 175 2.43 -15.38 -1.28
C PHE A 175 1.09 -15.40 -2.02
N LEU A 176 0.78 -16.42 -2.83
CA LEU A 176 -0.52 -16.53 -3.48
C LEU A 176 -1.66 -16.72 -2.46
N GLN A 177 -1.47 -17.56 -1.45
CA GLN A 177 -2.43 -17.75 -0.37
C GLN A 177 -2.63 -16.44 0.43
N PHE A 178 -1.55 -15.73 0.76
CA PHE A 178 -1.61 -14.42 1.40
C PHE A 178 -2.39 -13.38 0.56
N ILE A 179 -2.11 -13.26 -0.74
CA ILE A 179 -2.72 -12.24 -1.62
C ILE A 179 -4.21 -12.51 -1.90
N TYR A 180 -4.63 -13.77 -1.98
CA TYR A 180 -5.96 -14.14 -2.50
C TYR A 180 -6.88 -14.84 -1.49
N GLU A 181 -6.38 -15.31 -0.34
CA GLU A 181 -7.16 -16.09 0.64
C GLU A 181 -7.18 -15.45 2.03
N SER A 182 -6.03 -15.19 2.65
CA SER A 182 -5.97 -14.77 4.07
C SER A 182 -5.76 -13.27 4.32
N GLU A 183 -5.02 -12.56 3.46
CA GLU A 183 -4.40 -11.24 3.75
C GLU A 183 -3.62 -11.16 5.08
N ARG A 184 -3.32 -12.30 5.73
CA ARG A 184 -2.57 -12.43 7.00
C ARG A 184 -1.49 -13.50 6.87
N HIS A 185 -0.26 -13.12 7.20
CA HIS A 185 0.92 -13.99 7.38
C HIS A 185 2.06 -13.13 7.94
N ASN A 186 2.71 -13.54 9.03
CA ASN A 186 3.69 -12.68 9.72
C ASN A 186 5.03 -12.54 8.96
N GLY A 187 5.59 -13.64 8.47
CA GLY A 187 6.92 -13.65 7.83
C GLY A 187 7.03 -13.17 6.39
N ILE A 188 6.12 -12.30 5.90
CA ILE A 188 6.13 -11.86 4.50
C ILE A 188 7.37 -10.98 4.19
N ALA A 189 7.76 -10.11 5.13
CA ALA A 189 8.91 -9.22 4.97
C ALA A 189 10.23 -10.01 4.86
N GLU A 190 10.44 -10.99 5.73
CA GLU A 190 11.62 -11.84 5.79
C GLU A 190 11.72 -12.73 4.53
N LEU A 191 10.60 -13.29 4.07
CA LEU A 191 10.55 -14.05 2.82
C LEU A 191 10.87 -13.18 1.60
N LEU A 192 10.44 -11.90 1.60
CA LEU A 192 10.80 -10.94 0.56
C LEU A 192 12.29 -10.55 0.62
N GLU A 193 12.89 -10.39 1.79
CA GLU A 193 14.33 -10.10 1.93
C GLU A 193 15.19 -11.22 1.32
N ILE A 194 14.86 -12.48 1.61
CA ILE A 194 15.50 -13.66 0.99
C ILE A 194 15.33 -13.61 -0.53
N LEU A 195 14.12 -13.30 -1.01
CA LEU A 195 13.85 -13.19 -2.44
C LEU A 195 14.60 -12.05 -3.11
N GLY A 196 14.80 -10.90 -2.45
CA GLY A 196 15.61 -9.79 -2.95
C GLY A 196 17.06 -10.23 -3.22
N SER A 197 17.66 -10.98 -2.29
CA SER A 197 18.97 -11.62 -2.48
C SER A 197 18.97 -12.60 -3.66
N ILE A 198 17.91 -13.42 -3.77
CA ILE A 198 17.75 -14.40 -4.87
C ILE A 198 17.60 -13.72 -6.23
N ILE A 199 16.84 -12.63 -6.32
CA ILE A 199 16.60 -11.83 -7.54
C ILE A 199 17.90 -11.17 -7.99
N ASN A 200 18.69 -10.63 -7.04
CA ASN A 200 20.01 -10.08 -7.35
C ASN A 200 20.95 -11.15 -7.96
N GLY A 201 20.81 -12.41 -7.53
CA GLY A 201 21.54 -13.56 -8.07
C GLY A 201 21.02 -14.12 -9.41
N PHE A 202 20.02 -13.50 -10.06
CA PHE A 202 19.50 -14.00 -11.34
C PHE A 202 20.48 -13.77 -12.51
N THR A 203 20.69 -14.84 -13.28
CA THR A 203 21.44 -14.80 -14.54
C THR A 203 20.64 -14.13 -15.65
N LEU A 204 21.29 -13.29 -16.46
CA LEU A 204 20.70 -12.73 -17.68
C LEU A 204 20.88 -13.70 -18.88
N PRO A 205 19.92 -13.75 -19.82
CA PRO A 205 18.62 -13.07 -19.81
C PRO A 205 17.67 -13.66 -18.74
N LEU A 206 16.80 -12.81 -18.18
CA LEU A 206 15.81 -13.25 -17.19
C LEU A 206 14.86 -14.30 -17.79
N LYS A 207 14.67 -15.41 -17.07
CA LYS A 207 13.74 -16.48 -17.45
C LYS A 207 12.28 -16.04 -17.35
N ASP A 208 11.42 -16.63 -18.17
CA ASP A 208 9.97 -16.38 -18.13
C ASP A 208 9.34 -16.77 -16.78
N GLU A 209 9.89 -17.75 -16.05
CA GLU A 209 9.46 -18.04 -14.67
C GLU A 209 9.62 -16.83 -13.74
N HIS A 210 10.71 -16.06 -13.87
CA HIS A 210 10.97 -14.86 -13.06
C HIS A 210 10.06 -13.70 -13.49
N LYS A 211 9.87 -13.52 -14.81
CA LYS A 211 8.95 -12.50 -15.35
C LYS A 211 7.50 -12.82 -14.95
N SER A 212 7.10 -14.09 -14.93
CA SER A 212 5.79 -14.52 -14.42
C SER A 212 5.64 -14.28 -12.91
N PHE A 213 6.69 -14.55 -12.11
CA PHE A 213 6.70 -14.30 -10.68
C PHE A 213 6.47 -12.81 -10.34
N LEU A 214 7.23 -11.90 -10.96
CA LEU A 214 7.02 -10.45 -10.84
C LEU A 214 5.57 -10.04 -11.13
N ASN A 215 5.01 -10.52 -12.26
CA ASN A 215 3.70 -10.09 -12.73
C ASN A 215 2.51 -10.70 -11.97
N ARG A 216 2.64 -11.92 -11.45
CA ARG A 216 1.54 -12.66 -10.78
C ARG A 216 1.59 -12.62 -9.26
N VAL A 217 2.73 -12.25 -8.68
CA VAL A 217 2.98 -12.32 -7.24
C VAL A 217 3.40 -10.96 -6.71
N LEU A 218 4.63 -10.49 -7.00
CA LEU A 218 5.16 -9.23 -6.44
C LEU A 218 4.26 -8.03 -6.74
N LEU A 219 3.90 -7.80 -8.01
CA LEU A 219 3.06 -6.65 -8.35
C LEU A 219 1.67 -6.70 -7.66
N PRO A 220 0.94 -7.84 -7.63
CA PRO A 220 -0.25 -7.98 -6.80
C PRO A 220 -0.08 -7.79 -5.27
N MET A 221 1.09 -8.04 -4.66
CA MET A 221 1.30 -7.83 -3.22
C MET A 221 1.11 -6.37 -2.77
N HIS A 222 1.26 -5.40 -3.67
CA HIS A 222 0.97 -3.99 -3.38
C HIS A 222 -0.52 -3.70 -3.14
N LYS A 223 -1.42 -4.68 -3.37
CA LYS A 223 -2.87 -4.53 -3.14
C LYS A 223 -3.29 -4.79 -1.69
N ALA A 224 -2.69 -5.78 -1.03
CA ALA A 224 -3.13 -6.24 0.28
C ALA A 224 -3.08 -5.12 1.33
N LYS A 225 -3.97 -5.19 2.34
CA LYS A 225 -4.11 -4.13 3.35
C LYS A 225 -2.83 -3.89 4.18
N PRO A 226 -2.19 -4.90 4.82
CA PRO A 226 -1.04 -4.70 5.70
C PRO A 226 0.28 -4.53 4.92
N MET A 227 0.26 -3.76 3.82
CA MET A 227 1.42 -3.56 2.95
C MET A 227 2.60 -2.92 3.70
N ALA A 228 2.31 -2.11 4.72
CA ALA A 228 3.32 -1.31 5.39
C ALA A 228 4.43 -2.16 6.03
N MET A 229 4.06 -3.32 6.60
CA MET A 229 4.96 -4.31 7.21
C MET A 229 6.08 -4.84 6.31
N TYR A 230 5.86 -4.88 5.00
CA TYR A 230 6.78 -5.51 4.05
C TYR A 230 7.11 -4.63 2.84
N HIS A 231 6.61 -3.38 2.81
CA HIS A 231 6.80 -2.46 1.69
C HIS A 231 8.28 -2.21 1.36
N PRO A 232 9.19 -1.94 2.33
CA PRO A 232 10.60 -1.70 2.00
C PRO A 232 11.26 -2.89 1.28
N GLN A 233 10.95 -4.12 1.71
CA GLN A 233 11.49 -5.35 1.13
C GLN A 233 10.85 -5.64 -0.23
N LEU A 234 9.58 -5.28 -0.42
CA LEU A 234 8.88 -5.41 -1.70
C LEU A 234 9.38 -4.40 -2.74
N ALA A 235 9.51 -3.12 -2.37
CA ALA A 235 10.08 -2.06 -3.20
C ALA A 235 11.50 -2.42 -3.65
N TYR A 236 12.34 -2.90 -2.71
CA TYR A 236 13.66 -3.44 -3.03
C TYR A 236 13.60 -4.57 -4.07
N CYS A 237 12.67 -5.53 -3.93
CA CYS A 237 12.49 -6.58 -4.94
C CYS A 237 12.06 -6.01 -6.31
N THR A 238 11.16 -5.01 -6.35
CA THR A 238 10.72 -4.35 -7.57
C THR A 238 11.90 -3.64 -8.28
N VAL A 239 12.68 -2.84 -7.54
CA VAL A 239 13.84 -2.11 -8.04
C VAL A 239 14.92 -3.08 -8.56
N GLN A 240 15.19 -4.17 -7.83
CA GLN A 240 16.17 -5.18 -8.27
C GLN A 240 15.75 -5.88 -9.56
N PHE A 241 14.46 -6.05 -9.85
CA PHE A 241 13.99 -6.55 -11.14
C PHE A 241 14.28 -5.57 -12.29
N ILE A 242 14.21 -4.25 -12.04
CA ILE A 242 14.50 -3.20 -13.02
C ILE A 242 16.00 -3.09 -13.30
N ASP A 243 16.84 -3.20 -12.27
CA ASP A 243 18.32 -3.27 -12.42
C ASP A 243 18.74 -4.42 -13.34
N LYS A 244 18.11 -5.60 -13.20
CA LYS A 244 18.38 -6.76 -14.09
C LYS A 244 17.84 -6.59 -15.51
N ASP A 245 16.66 -6.01 -15.69
CA ASP A 245 16.04 -5.84 -17.01
C ASP A 245 15.21 -4.55 -17.06
N SER A 246 15.84 -3.46 -17.47
CA SER A 246 15.21 -2.13 -17.51
C SER A 246 13.97 -2.06 -18.41
N THR A 247 13.79 -3.00 -19.35
CA THR A 247 12.59 -3.07 -20.20
C THR A 247 11.32 -3.43 -19.43
N LEU A 248 11.45 -3.89 -18.17
CA LEU A 248 10.32 -4.18 -17.29
C LEU A 248 9.76 -2.91 -16.62
N ALA A 249 10.53 -1.82 -16.52
CA ALA A 249 10.15 -0.61 -15.79
C ALA A 249 8.81 0.00 -16.26
N PRO A 250 8.53 0.18 -17.57
CA PRO A 250 7.25 0.74 -18.00
C PRO A 250 6.04 -0.07 -17.55
N LYS A 251 6.19 -1.41 -17.52
CA LYS A 251 5.13 -2.34 -17.14
C LYS A 251 4.89 -2.34 -15.62
N ILE A 252 5.96 -2.25 -14.84
CA ILE A 252 5.92 -2.12 -13.37
C ILE A 252 5.20 -0.82 -13.01
N ILE A 253 5.67 0.32 -13.53
CA ILE A 253 5.11 1.65 -13.26
C ILE A 253 3.63 1.71 -13.67
N ALA A 254 3.28 1.24 -14.86
CA ALA A 254 1.87 1.19 -15.29
C ALA A 254 0.99 0.28 -14.40
N THR A 255 1.57 -0.72 -13.72
CA THR A 255 0.86 -1.59 -12.79
C THR A 255 0.70 -0.93 -11.41
N LEU A 256 1.72 -0.24 -10.90
CA LEU A 256 1.62 0.57 -9.67
C LEU A 256 0.59 1.69 -9.84
N LEU A 257 0.64 2.45 -10.95
CA LEU A 257 -0.36 3.47 -11.27
C LEU A 257 -1.78 2.90 -11.41
N ARG A 258 -1.93 1.63 -11.79
CA ARG A 258 -3.23 0.94 -11.84
C ARG A 258 -3.73 0.50 -10.45
N TYR A 259 -2.82 0.18 -9.52
CA TYR A 259 -3.15 -0.26 -8.16
C TYR A 259 -3.15 0.89 -7.14
N TRP A 260 -2.96 2.13 -7.60
CA TRP A 260 -2.83 3.33 -6.78
C TRP A 260 -3.92 3.44 -5.69
N PRO A 261 -3.54 3.55 -4.41
CA PRO A 261 -4.48 3.70 -3.30
C PRO A 261 -5.37 4.95 -3.46
N LYS A 262 -6.65 4.85 -3.07
CA LYS A 262 -7.60 5.98 -3.11
C LYS A 262 -8.25 6.32 -1.76
N VAL A 263 -8.00 5.50 -0.74
CA VAL A 263 -8.69 5.55 0.57
C VAL A 263 -7.73 5.38 1.75
N ASN A 264 -6.43 5.20 1.51
CA ASN A 264 -5.41 4.98 2.53
C ASN A 264 -4.20 5.86 2.20
N SER A 265 -4.06 6.98 2.92
CA SER A 265 -3.02 7.98 2.70
C SER A 265 -1.60 7.49 3.00
N PRO A 266 -1.34 6.75 4.11
CA PRO A 266 -0.03 6.13 4.34
C PRO A 266 0.42 5.25 3.17
N LYS A 267 -0.48 4.45 2.62
CA LYS A 267 -0.20 3.59 1.47
C LYS A 267 0.07 4.38 0.18
N GLU A 268 -0.59 5.53 -0.01
CA GLU A 268 -0.30 6.44 -1.13
C GLU A 268 1.10 7.07 -1.00
N ILE A 269 1.53 7.42 0.22
CA ILE A 269 2.89 7.89 0.51
C ILE A 269 3.92 6.79 0.22
N MET A 270 3.62 5.53 0.56
CA MET A 270 4.47 4.38 0.20
C MET A 270 4.62 4.20 -1.32
N TYR A 271 3.53 4.28 -2.08
CA TYR A 271 3.58 4.24 -3.54
C TYR A 271 4.40 5.40 -4.13
N LEU A 272 4.38 6.60 -3.52
CA LEU A 272 5.24 7.70 -3.91
C LEU A 272 6.73 7.43 -3.59
N ASN A 273 7.04 6.77 -2.48
CA ASN A 273 8.41 6.34 -2.15
C ASN A 273 8.95 5.34 -3.18
N GLU A 274 8.22 4.22 -3.40
CA GLU A 274 8.63 3.20 -4.38
C GLU A 274 8.74 3.78 -5.80
N LEU A 275 7.80 4.65 -6.19
CA LEU A 275 7.85 5.31 -7.49
C LEU A 275 9.13 6.15 -7.65
N GLU A 276 9.54 6.93 -6.64
CA GLU A 276 10.79 7.69 -6.73
C GLU A 276 12.01 6.77 -6.91
N GLU A 277 12.13 5.71 -6.10
CA GLU A 277 13.23 4.74 -6.19
C GLU A 277 13.29 4.07 -7.58
N ILE A 278 12.12 3.66 -8.11
CA ILE A 278 12.00 3.09 -9.45
C ILE A 278 12.42 4.08 -10.54
N LEU A 279 12.02 5.34 -10.44
CA LEU A 279 12.37 6.36 -11.43
C LEU A 279 13.87 6.68 -11.42
N MET A 280 14.56 6.60 -10.28
CA MET A 280 16.01 6.78 -10.22
C MET A 280 16.81 5.68 -10.95
N VAL A 281 16.33 4.44 -10.97
CA VAL A 281 17.00 3.30 -11.63
C VAL A 281 16.54 3.13 -13.09
N THR A 282 15.43 3.77 -13.48
CA THR A 282 14.88 3.67 -14.84
C THR A 282 15.71 4.46 -15.86
N LYS A 283 16.13 3.79 -16.94
CA LYS A 283 16.86 4.44 -18.05
C LYS A 283 15.99 5.47 -18.79
N PRO A 284 16.56 6.58 -19.30
CA PRO A 284 15.80 7.65 -19.98
C PRO A 284 14.90 7.15 -21.13
N GLU A 285 15.37 6.18 -21.92
CA GLU A 285 14.64 5.55 -23.03
C GLU A 285 13.33 4.87 -22.60
N GLU A 286 13.32 4.28 -21.40
CA GLU A 286 12.16 3.59 -20.82
C GLU A 286 11.29 4.57 -20.04
N PHE A 287 11.90 5.56 -19.37
CA PHE A 287 11.20 6.65 -18.68
C PHE A 287 10.27 7.40 -19.64
N PHE A 288 10.75 7.77 -20.84
CA PHE A 288 9.96 8.52 -21.82
C PHE A 288 8.59 7.86 -22.12
N LYS A 289 8.52 6.52 -22.09
CA LYS A 289 7.29 5.74 -22.34
C LYS A 289 6.23 5.86 -21.22
N VAL A 290 6.63 6.30 -20.03
CA VAL A 290 5.77 6.45 -18.84
C VAL A 290 5.70 7.88 -18.30
N LEU A 291 6.44 8.83 -18.91
CA LEU A 291 6.50 10.23 -18.53
C LEU A 291 5.10 10.84 -18.33
N GLU A 292 4.24 10.79 -19.35
CA GLU A 292 2.90 11.40 -19.30
C GLU A 292 2.01 10.83 -18.17
N PRO A 293 1.80 9.50 -18.02
CA PRO A 293 0.97 8.97 -16.95
C PRO A 293 1.58 9.16 -15.54
N VAL A 294 2.91 9.13 -15.39
CA VAL A 294 3.59 9.41 -14.12
C VAL A 294 3.37 10.86 -13.70
N PHE A 295 3.65 11.83 -14.56
CA PHE A 295 3.51 13.25 -14.19
C PHE A 295 2.06 13.68 -14.03
N LYS A 296 1.10 13.09 -14.76
CA LYS A 296 -0.34 13.27 -14.46
C LYS A 296 -0.67 12.84 -13.04
N LYS A 297 -0.25 11.64 -12.63
CA LYS A 297 -0.53 11.13 -11.28
C LYS A 297 0.21 11.91 -10.19
N LEU A 298 1.47 12.29 -10.41
CA LEU A 298 2.22 13.15 -9.48
C LEU A 298 1.52 14.50 -9.28
N THR A 299 0.98 15.09 -10.37
CA THR A 299 0.24 16.36 -10.31
C THR A 299 -1.07 16.22 -9.53
N GLU A 300 -1.80 15.10 -9.69
CA GLU A 300 -2.96 14.79 -8.82
C GLU A 300 -2.56 14.73 -7.34
N CYS A 301 -1.41 14.12 -7.02
CA CYS A 301 -0.92 14.01 -5.63
C CYS A 301 -0.49 15.37 -5.06
N ILE A 302 0.17 16.23 -5.85
CA ILE A 302 0.53 17.61 -5.44
C ILE A 302 -0.72 18.42 -5.07
N MET A 303 -1.82 18.22 -5.81
CA MET A 303 -3.09 18.90 -5.56
C MET A 303 -4.02 18.18 -4.57
N SER A 304 -3.51 17.19 -3.83
CA SER A 304 -4.26 16.55 -2.74
C SER A 304 -4.50 17.53 -1.60
N LEU A 305 -5.63 17.37 -0.89
CA LEU A 305 -5.92 18.10 0.36
C LEU A 305 -5.16 17.53 1.57
N HIS A 306 -4.57 16.33 1.41
CA HIS A 306 -3.87 15.63 2.47
C HIS A 306 -2.39 16.02 2.47
N PHE A 307 -1.99 16.85 3.44
CA PHE A 307 -0.71 17.55 3.39
C PHE A 307 0.51 16.63 3.17
N GLN A 308 0.57 15.47 3.83
CA GLN A 308 1.70 14.54 3.69
C GLN A 308 1.86 13.97 2.28
N ILE A 309 0.76 13.81 1.53
CA ILE A 309 0.80 13.31 0.15
C ILE A 309 1.33 14.41 -0.77
N SER A 310 0.81 15.62 -0.63
CA SER A 310 1.19 16.78 -1.43
C SER A 310 2.65 17.18 -1.18
N GLU A 311 3.09 17.20 0.08
CA GLU A 311 4.49 17.42 0.47
C GLU A 311 5.41 16.32 -0.07
N ARG A 312 5.00 15.05 0.04
CA ARG A 312 5.80 13.93 -0.49
C ARG A 312 5.92 13.96 -2.01
N ALA A 313 4.86 14.34 -2.72
CA ALA A 313 4.87 14.52 -4.17
C ALA A 313 5.73 15.71 -4.59
N LEU A 314 5.69 16.83 -3.85
CA LEU A 314 6.56 17.99 -4.09
C LEU A 314 8.04 17.70 -3.82
N ALA A 315 8.36 16.72 -2.95
CA ALA A 315 9.75 16.32 -2.71
C ALA A 315 10.47 15.76 -3.95
N PHE A 316 9.75 15.27 -4.97
CA PHE A 316 10.34 14.84 -6.25
C PHE A 316 11.12 15.97 -6.94
N TRP A 317 10.72 17.23 -6.73
CA TRP A 317 11.39 18.42 -7.29
C TRP A 317 12.68 18.80 -6.54
N LYS A 318 12.98 18.15 -5.41
CA LYS A 318 14.24 18.28 -4.67
C LYS A 318 15.30 17.27 -5.15
N ASN A 319 14.89 16.22 -5.88
CA ASN A 319 15.78 15.19 -6.39
C ASN A 319 16.42 15.62 -7.72
N SER A 320 17.72 15.94 -7.68
CA SER A 320 18.47 16.42 -8.85
C SER A 320 18.40 15.50 -10.06
N SER A 321 18.30 14.18 -9.87
CA SER A 321 18.20 13.22 -10.97
C SER A 321 16.86 13.34 -11.72
N ILE A 322 15.77 13.55 -10.97
CA ILE A 322 14.43 13.76 -11.52
C ILE A 322 14.34 15.13 -12.19
N VAL A 323 14.86 16.19 -11.55
CA VAL A 323 14.91 17.54 -12.12
C VAL A 323 15.70 17.56 -13.44
N ASN A 324 16.88 16.94 -13.49
CA ASN A 324 17.67 16.82 -14.72
C ASN A 324 16.91 16.07 -15.82
N PHE A 325 16.17 15.00 -15.49
CA PHE A 325 15.36 14.29 -16.48
C PHE A 325 14.21 15.16 -16.99
N VAL A 326 13.52 15.89 -16.11
CA VAL A 326 12.43 16.80 -16.46
C VAL A 326 12.93 17.95 -17.34
N GLN A 327 14.08 18.54 -17.04
CA GLN A 327 14.71 19.58 -17.85
C GLN A 327 14.96 19.13 -19.30
N ASN A 328 15.32 17.86 -19.51
CA ASN A 328 15.49 17.29 -20.86
C ASN A 328 14.17 17.01 -21.61
N ASN A 329 13.01 17.12 -20.94
CA ASN A 329 11.69 16.76 -21.49
C ASN A 329 10.59 17.80 -21.13
N LEU A 330 10.97 19.07 -20.91
CA LEU A 330 10.07 20.12 -20.41
C LEU A 330 8.82 20.27 -21.28
N ASP A 331 8.96 20.21 -22.60
CA ASP A 331 7.87 20.31 -23.59
C ASP A 331 6.68 19.39 -23.29
N SER A 332 6.93 18.22 -22.69
CA SER A 332 5.89 17.24 -22.34
C SER A 332 5.48 17.28 -20.86
N VAL A 333 6.40 17.60 -19.95
CA VAL A 333 6.12 17.63 -18.50
C VAL A 333 5.42 18.92 -18.09
N LEU A 334 5.91 20.07 -18.56
CA LEU A 334 5.46 21.39 -18.12
C LEU A 334 3.95 21.63 -18.39
N PRO A 335 3.38 21.32 -19.57
CA PRO A 335 1.95 21.49 -19.79
C PRO A 335 1.06 20.66 -18.84
N ILE A 336 1.53 19.49 -18.40
CA ILE A 336 0.80 18.60 -17.49
C ILE A 336 0.78 19.18 -16.08
N VAL A 337 1.96 19.50 -15.55
CA VAL A 337 2.12 20.01 -14.18
C VAL A 337 1.46 21.39 -14.05
N LEU A 338 1.66 22.27 -15.04
CA LEU A 338 1.01 23.58 -15.11
C LEU A 338 -0.51 23.47 -15.12
N ALA A 339 -1.09 22.57 -15.93
CA ALA A 339 -2.54 22.42 -16.03
C ALA A 339 -3.20 21.93 -14.72
N GLY A 340 -2.51 21.14 -13.90
CA GLY A 340 -3.03 20.72 -12.60
C GLY A 340 -2.87 21.77 -11.51
N ILE A 341 -1.69 22.39 -11.40
CA ILE A 341 -1.43 23.46 -10.42
C ILE A 341 -2.35 24.66 -10.64
N TYR A 342 -2.53 25.10 -11.89
CA TYR A 342 -3.43 26.21 -12.23
C TYR A 342 -4.89 25.77 -12.43
N GLY A 343 -5.17 24.47 -12.37
CA GLY A 343 -6.50 23.87 -12.49
C GLY A 343 -7.27 23.92 -11.16
N ASN A 344 -6.61 23.49 -10.08
CA ASN A 344 -7.15 23.57 -8.72
C ASN A 344 -6.70 24.88 -8.05
N ILE A 345 -7.48 25.93 -8.31
CA ILE A 345 -7.13 27.34 -8.04
C ILE A 345 -7.19 27.69 -6.53
N ALA A 346 -7.78 26.84 -5.70
CA ALA A 346 -7.79 27.04 -4.26
C ALA A 346 -6.37 26.82 -3.67
N PRO A 347 -5.76 27.81 -2.99
CA PRO A 347 -4.49 27.59 -2.30
C PRO A 347 -4.69 26.51 -1.23
N HIS A 348 -3.69 25.65 -1.08
CA HIS A 348 -3.72 24.59 -0.09
C HIS A 348 -3.81 25.19 1.32
N TRP A 349 -4.57 24.58 2.22
CA TRP A 349 -4.80 25.12 3.57
C TRP A 349 -3.50 25.25 4.39
N ASN A 350 -2.56 24.33 4.18
CA ASN A 350 -1.22 24.38 4.76
C ASN A 350 -0.31 25.31 3.93
N ARG A 351 0.19 26.39 4.56
CA ARG A 351 1.07 27.40 3.96
C ARG A 351 2.40 26.84 3.42
N ASN A 352 2.97 25.81 4.07
CA ASN A 352 4.23 25.19 3.64
C ASN A 352 4.10 24.55 2.24
N ILE A 353 2.96 23.93 1.95
CA ILE A 353 2.70 23.33 0.64
C ILE A 353 2.57 24.40 -0.44
N ASN A 354 1.89 25.52 -0.17
CA ASN A 354 1.87 26.64 -1.12
C ASN A 354 3.28 27.16 -1.41
N HIS A 355 4.12 27.32 -0.39
CA HIS A 355 5.51 27.74 -0.57
C HIS A 355 6.31 26.74 -1.44
N GLN A 356 6.16 25.43 -1.21
CA GLN A 356 6.81 24.40 -2.03
C GLN A 356 6.25 24.32 -3.46
N ILE A 357 4.96 24.60 -3.68
CA ILE A 357 4.36 24.77 -5.02
C ILE A 357 4.98 25.99 -5.72
N TYR A 358 5.10 27.14 -5.04
CA TYR A 358 5.70 28.34 -5.63
C TYR A 358 7.18 28.15 -5.97
N ALA A 359 7.95 27.46 -5.11
CA ALA A 359 9.33 27.06 -5.43
C ALA A 359 9.40 26.14 -6.66
N THR A 360 8.44 25.22 -6.81
CA THR A 360 8.32 24.35 -8.00
C THR A 360 7.99 25.15 -9.26
N ILE A 361 7.07 26.11 -9.20
CA ILE A 361 6.77 27.01 -10.33
C ILE A 361 8.00 27.85 -10.69
N LYS A 362 8.72 28.39 -9.69
CA LYS A 362 9.95 29.17 -9.89
C LYS A 362 11.03 28.34 -10.63
N LEU A 363 11.24 27.08 -10.23
CA LEU A 363 12.13 26.14 -10.91
C LEU A 363 11.79 25.95 -12.40
N PHE A 364 10.50 25.88 -12.75
CA PHE A 364 10.07 25.77 -14.15
C PHE A 364 10.30 27.07 -14.94
N ILE A 365 10.00 28.23 -14.35
CA ILE A 365 10.25 29.55 -14.96
C ILE A 365 11.75 29.76 -15.19
N GLU A 366 12.59 29.38 -14.23
CA GLU A 366 14.06 29.49 -14.33
C GLU A 366 14.66 28.50 -15.35
N SER A 367 13.99 27.37 -15.61
CA SER A 367 14.47 26.36 -16.57
C SER A 367 14.21 26.76 -18.03
N ASP A 368 13.00 27.22 -18.37
CA ASP A 368 12.70 27.83 -19.68
C ASP A 368 11.55 28.86 -19.57
N PRO A 369 11.86 30.18 -19.51
CA PRO A 369 10.85 31.22 -19.44
C PRO A 369 9.94 31.30 -20.68
N ALA A 370 10.47 30.98 -21.87
CA ALA A 370 9.75 31.15 -23.14
C ALA A 370 8.72 30.03 -23.33
N LEU A 371 9.15 28.79 -23.09
CA LEU A 371 8.26 27.63 -23.09
C LEU A 371 7.19 27.75 -22.00
N PHE A 372 7.54 28.30 -20.82
CA PHE A 372 6.56 28.56 -19.76
C PHE A 372 5.46 29.54 -20.19
N ASP A 373 5.82 30.66 -20.81
CA ASP A 373 4.85 31.65 -21.31
C ASP A 373 3.99 31.09 -22.46
N GLU A 374 4.55 30.24 -23.33
CA GLU A 374 3.79 29.52 -24.36
C GLU A 374 2.78 28.54 -23.75
N CYS A 375 3.22 27.67 -22.84
CA CYS A 375 2.37 26.72 -22.13
C CYS A 375 1.24 27.40 -21.35
N LEU A 376 1.55 28.52 -20.68
CA LEU A 376 0.56 29.32 -19.95
C LEU A 376 -0.45 29.97 -20.91
N GLY A 377 0.01 30.46 -22.06
CA GLY A 377 -0.85 30.96 -23.14
C GLY A 377 -1.78 29.89 -23.70
N GLU A 378 -1.28 28.67 -23.94
CA GLU A 378 -2.06 27.51 -24.36
C GLU A 378 -3.09 27.09 -23.32
N TYR A 379 -2.68 26.98 -22.05
CA TYR A 379 -3.57 26.66 -20.93
C TYR A 379 -4.73 27.66 -20.82
N ARG A 380 -4.44 28.97 -20.87
CA ARG A 380 -5.46 30.03 -20.85
C ARG A 380 -6.44 29.92 -22.04
N LYS A 381 -5.94 29.65 -23.26
CA LYS A 381 -6.80 29.40 -24.45
C LYS A 381 -7.71 28.18 -24.24
N LYS A 382 -7.16 27.07 -23.74
CA LYS A 382 -7.89 25.81 -23.48
C LYS A 382 -8.98 26.00 -22.44
N ARG A 383 -8.67 26.65 -21.31
CA ARG A 383 -9.64 27.00 -20.25
C ARG A 383 -10.79 27.87 -20.80
N ALA A 384 -10.47 28.91 -21.58
CA ALA A 384 -11.47 29.78 -22.20
C ALA A 384 -12.38 29.02 -23.19
N TYR A 385 -11.81 28.10 -23.97
CA TYR A 385 -12.57 27.21 -24.85
C TYR A 385 -13.50 26.28 -24.05
N GLU A 386 -13.02 25.67 -22.97
CA GLU A 386 -13.83 24.78 -22.12
C GLU A 386 -14.98 25.51 -21.42
N VAL A 387 -14.75 26.73 -20.91
CA VAL A 387 -15.79 27.60 -20.36
C VAL A 387 -16.84 27.95 -21.42
N ASN A 388 -16.42 28.33 -22.63
CA ASN A 388 -17.34 28.61 -23.74
C ASN A 388 -18.12 27.35 -24.17
N ARG A 389 -17.49 26.18 -24.16
CA ARG A 389 -18.15 24.88 -24.42
C ARG A 389 -19.18 24.55 -23.34
N ARG A 390 -18.88 24.79 -22.06
CA ARG A 390 -19.84 24.65 -20.94
C ARG A 390 -21.03 25.60 -21.12
N LYS A 391 -20.79 26.90 -21.41
CA LYS A 391 -21.85 27.89 -21.68
C LYS A 391 -22.76 27.47 -22.85
N LYS A 392 -22.19 26.97 -23.95
CA LYS A 392 -22.97 26.41 -25.07
C LYS A 392 -23.78 25.16 -24.68
N SER A 393 -23.21 24.27 -23.86
CA SER A 393 -23.91 23.07 -23.36
C SER A 393 -25.10 23.44 -22.48
N ILE A 394 -24.91 24.37 -21.53
CA ILE A 394 -25.98 24.89 -20.66
C ILE A 394 -27.10 25.51 -21.53
N HIS A 395 -26.76 26.37 -22.48
CA HIS A 395 -27.75 26.99 -23.36
C HIS A 395 -28.52 25.97 -24.23
N MET A 396 -27.87 24.88 -24.65
CA MET A 396 -28.56 23.79 -25.35
C MET A 396 -29.50 23.02 -24.43
N TRP A 397 -29.12 22.77 -23.17
CA TRP A 397 -30.01 22.18 -22.17
C TRP A 397 -31.20 23.09 -21.84
N GLU A 398 -31.00 24.40 -21.69
CA GLU A 398 -32.09 25.38 -21.53
C GLU A 398 -33.07 25.34 -22.71
N HIS A 399 -32.56 25.21 -23.94
CA HIS A 399 -33.40 25.10 -25.13
C HIS A 399 -34.21 23.80 -25.11
N VAL A 400 -33.59 22.66 -24.76
CA VAL A 400 -34.28 21.36 -24.60
C VAL A 400 -35.38 21.44 -23.54
N VAL A 401 -35.13 22.08 -22.39
CA VAL A 401 -36.14 22.28 -21.33
C VAL A 401 -37.29 23.17 -21.81
N LYS A 402 -36.99 24.25 -22.55
CA LYS A 402 -38.02 25.14 -23.13
C LYS A 402 -38.91 24.42 -24.14
N GLU A 403 -38.34 23.61 -25.04
CA GLU A 403 -39.12 22.81 -25.99
C GLU A 403 -39.89 21.66 -25.32
N ALA A 404 -39.33 21.03 -24.29
CA ALA A 404 -40.03 20.01 -23.50
C ALA A 404 -41.27 20.60 -22.78
N ASN A 405 -41.16 21.81 -22.22
CA ASN A 405 -42.29 22.50 -21.61
C ASN A 405 -43.35 22.90 -22.64
N LYS A 406 -42.96 23.44 -23.81
CA LYS A 406 -43.92 23.70 -24.91
C LYS A 406 -44.63 22.44 -25.39
N ASN A 407 -43.93 21.31 -25.49
CA ASN A 407 -44.54 20.03 -25.88
C ASN A 407 -45.54 19.52 -24.83
N LYS A 408 -45.30 19.79 -23.54
CA LYS A 408 -46.23 19.50 -22.44
C LYS A 408 -47.48 20.41 -22.46
N GLU A 409 -47.34 21.65 -22.94
CA GLU A 409 -48.47 22.59 -23.07
C GLU A 409 -49.29 22.36 -24.35
N THR A 410 -48.66 21.91 -25.43
CA THR A 410 -49.33 21.72 -26.74
C THR A 410 -49.95 20.34 -26.92
N ASN A 411 -49.35 19.29 -26.35
CA ASN A 411 -49.99 17.98 -26.24
C ASN A 411 -50.59 17.83 -24.84
N ASN A 412 -51.92 17.78 -24.74
CA ASN A 412 -52.65 17.36 -23.53
C ASN A 412 -52.41 15.85 -23.26
N VAL A 413 -51.17 15.48 -22.92
CA VAL A 413 -50.83 14.15 -22.44
C VAL A 413 -51.44 13.99 -21.05
N PRO A 414 -52.28 12.97 -20.79
CA PRO A 414 -52.89 12.78 -19.48
C PRO A 414 -51.81 12.64 -18.40
N THR A 415 -51.84 13.49 -17.39
CA THR A 415 -50.90 13.45 -16.27
C THR A 415 -51.24 12.29 -15.33
N ASN A 416 -50.85 11.08 -15.73
CA ASN A 416 -50.80 9.92 -14.83
C ASN A 416 -49.66 10.11 -13.82
N GLY A 417 -49.95 10.83 -12.73
CA GLY A 417 -49.42 10.59 -11.38
C GLY A 417 -47.90 10.61 -11.14
N HIS A 418 -47.07 10.96 -12.11
CA HIS A 418 -45.62 10.98 -11.96
C HIS A 418 -45.08 12.39 -12.09
N SER A 419 -44.68 12.94 -10.93
CA SER A 419 -43.91 14.16 -10.79
C SER A 419 -42.70 14.09 -11.71
N ILE A 420 -42.56 15.06 -12.62
CA ILE A 420 -41.33 15.23 -13.39
C ILE A 420 -40.21 15.44 -12.36
N PRO A 421 -39.13 14.64 -12.36
CA PRO A 421 -38.00 14.90 -11.48
C PRO A 421 -37.48 16.30 -11.77
N SER A 422 -37.35 17.13 -10.72
CA SER A 422 -36.61 18.38 -10.83
C SER A 422 -35.25 18.05 -11.46
N CYS A 423 -34.94 18.64 -12.61
CA CYS A 423 -33.65 18.44 -13.24
C CYS A 423 -32.60 19.21 -12.45
N SER A 424 -32.14 18.61 -11.35
CA SER A 424 -30.92 19.03 -10.66
C SER A 424 -29.79 19.12 -11.70
N PRO A 425 -28.87 20.09 -11.57
CA PRO A 425 -27.64 20.08 -12.36
C PRO A 425 -26.97 18.72 -12.25
N MET A 426 -26.45 18.17 -13.37
CA MET A 426 -25.61 16.98 -13.27
C MET A 426 -24.45 17.26 -12.29
N PRO A 427 -24.17 16.38 -11.33
CA PRO A 427 -23.04 16.56 -10.42
C PRO A 427 -21.74 16.73 -11.20
N ASP A 428 -20.95 17.73 -10.82
CA ASP A 428 -19.66 18.01 -11.44
C ASP A 428 -18.69 16.86 -11.10
N PRO A 429 -18.10 16.13 -12.08
CA PRO A 429 -17.19 15.02 -11.79
C PRO A 429 -15.89 15.43 -11.07
N LEU A 430 -15.68 16.73 -10.88
CA LEU A 430 -14.54 17.31 -10.15
C LEU A 430 -14.87 17.73 -8.71
N TYR A 431 -16.14 17.76 -8.27
CA TYR A 431 -16.50 18.17 -6.91
C TYR A 431 -17.65 17.36 -6.30
N SER A 432 -17.34 16.60 -5.25
CA SER A 432 -18.32 15.93 -4.38
C SER A 432 -18.93 16.89 -3.34
N MET A 433 -19.65 17.92 -3.81
CA MET A 433 -20.51 18.79 -3.00
C MET A 433 -21.78 19.14 -3.78
N GLY A 434 -22.91 19.27 -3.07
CA GLY A 434 -24.29 19.26 -3.59
C GLY A 434 -24.69 20.29 -4.68
N PRO A 435 -25.94 20.21 -5.18
CA PRO A 435 -26.39 20.94 -6.36
C PRO A 435 -26.50 22.45 -6.12
N GLY A 436 -25.47 23.20 -6.53
CA GLY A 436 -25.46 24.66 -6.58
C GLY A 436 -26.32 25.24 -7.70
N SER A 437 -26.69 26.51 -7.53
CA SER A 437 -27.57 27.29 -8.40
C SER A 437 -26.80 28.10 -9.46
N ALA A 438 -27.52 28.68 -10.44
CA ALA A 438 -26.90 29.43 -11.53
C ALA A 438 -26.10 30.66 -11.06
N SER A 439 -26.46 31.29 -9.92
CA SER A 439 -25.69 32.39 -9.32
C SER A 439 -24.33 31.96 -8.78
N ASP A 440 -24.21 30.71 -8.33
CA ASP A 440 -22.95 30.16 -7.83
C ASP A 440 -21.93 29.97 -8.97
N THR A 441 -22.42 29.89 -10.21
CA THR A 441 -21.58 29.73 -11.41
C THR A 441 -20.90 31.05 -11.81
N GLU A 442 -21.59 32.19 -11.69
CA GLU A 442 -21.02 33.51 -11.94
C GLU A 442 -20.10 33.96 -10.79
N LEU A 443 -20.48 33.66 -9.54
CA LEU A 443 -19.64 33.92 -8.36
C LEU A 443 -18.34 33.11 -8.43
N ASN A 444 -18.40 31.85 -8.88
CA ASN A 444 -17.21 31.06 -9.18
C ASN A 444 -16.40 31.62 -10.34
N GLU A 445 -17.01 32.05 -11.46
CA GLU A 445 -16.24 32.60 -12.60
C GLU A 445 -15.49 33.89 -12.22
N GLN A 446 -16.08 34.75 -11.37
CA GLN A 446 -15.41 35.94 -10.82
C GLN A 446 -14.32 35.60 -9.80
N THR A 447 -14.58 34.65 -8.91
CA THR A 447 -13.59 34.18 -7.90
C THR A 447 -12.39 33.52 -8.58
N ILE A 448 -12.65 32.62 -9.53
CA ILE A 448 -11.64 32.00 -10.41
C ILE A 448 -10.82 33.06 -11.14
N LYS A 449 -11.46 34.11 -11.67
CA LYS A 449 -10.76 35.18 -12.37
C LYS A 449 -9.84 35.96 -11.42
N LYS A 450 -10.36 36.39 -10.26
CA LYS A 450 -9.60 37.12 -9.24
C LYS A 450 -8.42 36.32 -8.71
N MET A 451 -8.58 35.01 -8.49
CA MET A 451 -7.50 34.13 -8.02
C MET A 451 -6.50 33.76 -9.13
N THR A 452 -6.93 33.75 -10.40
CA THR A 452 -5.99 33.69 -11.55
C THR A 452 -5.17 34.98 -11.62
N GLU A 453 -5.80 36.14 -11.40
CA GLU A 453 -5.14 37.44 -11.30
C GLU A 453 -4.18 37.50 -10.08
N GLU A 454 -4.50 36.88 -8.94
CA GLU A 454 -3.61 36.75 -7.77
C GLU A 454 -2.40 35.83 -8.04
N LEU A 455 -2.59 34.69 -8.71
CA LEU A 455 -1.49 33.83 -9.17
C LEU A 455 -0.61 34.54 -10.22
N ASP A 456 -1.21 35.24 -11.17
CA ASP A 456 -0.48 36.04 -12.17
C ASP A 456 0.33 37.17 -11.51
N MET A 457 -0.22 37.86 -10.50
CA MET A 457 0.52 38.83 -9.68
C MET A 457 1.66 38.19 -8.89
N LEU A 458 1.49 36.96 -8.40
CA LEU A 458 2.56 36.26 -7.67
C LEU A 458 3.69 35.80 -8.61
N ILE A 459 3.38 35.38 -9.84
CA ILE A 459 4.38 35.10 -10.88
C ILE A 459 5.15 36.37 -11.23
N GLU A 460 4.46 37.50 -11.41
CA GLU A 460 5.11 38.81 -11.60
C GLU A 460 5.97 39.18 -10.39
N HIS A 461 5.54 38.91 -9.16
CA HIS A 461 6.37 39.12 -7.97
C HIS A 461 7.65 38.27 -8.00
N ILE A 462 7.53 36.96 -8.28
CA ILE A 462 8.66 36.01 -8.41
C ILE A 462 9.61 36.41 -9.55
N ARG A 463 9.10 36.94 -10.68
CA ARG A 463 9.91 37.46 -11.79
C ARG A 463 10.66 38.75 -11.45
N ASN A 464 10.17 39.52 -10.48
CA ASN A 464 10.74 40.80 -10.06
C ASN A 464 11.60 40.72 -8.79
N GLU A 465 11.66 39.58 -8.09
CA GLU A 465 12.67 39.31 -7.07
C GLU A 465 14.08 39.32 -7.67
N LYS A 466 14.96 40.20 -7.18
CA LYS A 466 16.37 40.21 -7.60
C LYS A 466 17.15 39.10 -6.88
N PRO A 467 18.15 38.48 -7.53
CA PRO A 467 18.93 37.39 -6.92
C PRO A 467 19.72 37.80 -5.67
N GLU A 468 19.96 39.09 -5.43
CA GLU A 468 20.67 39.58 -4.23
C GLU A 468 19.84 39.44 -2.94
N ASP A 469 18.50 39.46 -3.02
CA ASP A 469 17.62 39.31 -1.83
C ASP A 469 17.37 37.85 -1.45
N ALA A 470 17.64 36.90 -2.36
CA ALA A 470 17.54 35.46 -2.08
C ALA A 470 18.69 34.96 -1.17
N MET A 471 19.85 35.63 -1.21
CA MET A 471 21.08 35.15 -0.55
C MET A 471 21.20 35.59 0.91
N THR A 472 20.40 36.56 1.36
CA THR A 472 20.33 37.04 2.75
C THR A 472 19.36 36.25 3.64
N SER A 473 18.50 35.38 3.06
CA SER A 473 17.59 34.51 3.82
C SER A 473 18.13 33.10 4.11
N TYR A 474 19.20 32.69 3.44
CA TYR A 474 19.83 31.37 3.61
C TYR A 474 21.23 31.48 4.24
N SER A 475 21.23 31.69 5.56
CA SER A 475 22.37 31.40 6.43
C SER A 475 21.90 30.78 7.74
N ILE A 476 21.33 29.58 7.64
CA ILE A 476 21.28 28.65 8.76
C ILE A 476 22.53 27.78 8.64
N GLY A 477 23.48 27.99 9.55
CA GLY A 477 24.69 27.18 9.63
C GLY A 477 24.36 25.74 10.02
N GLY A 478 25.18 24.79 9.55
CA GLY A 478 25.12 23.42 10.06
C GLY A 478 25.53 23.39 11.53
N MET A 479 24.72 22.75 12.38
CA MET A 479 25.04 22.32 13.74
C MET A 479 24.33 20.99 14.01
N ASP A 480 24.97 20.16 14.84
CA ASP A 480 24.78 18.71 14.92
C ASP A 480 23.49 18.22 15.59
N ASP A 481 23.23 16.92 15.43
CA ASP A 481 22.20 16.15 16.14
C ASP A 481 22.34 16.22 17.68
N SER A 482 21.53 17.04 18.37
CA SER A 482 20.97 16.74 19.71
C SER A 482 20.05 17.84 20.26
N GLU A 483 19.25 17.47 21.26
CA GLU A 483 18.35 18.30 22.10
C GLU A 483 17.07 18.89 21.45
N TYR A 484 15.99 18.12 21.65
CA TYR A 484 14.60 18.62 21.61
C TYR A 484 14.29 19.38 22.92
N SER A 485 14.01 20.68 22.85
CA SER A 485 13.20 21.38 23.85
C SER A 485 12.59 22.65 23.25
N MET A 486 11.27 22.82 23.40
CA MET A 486 10.56 24.05 22.99
C MET A 486 10.48 25.02 24.15
N ASP A 487 11.01 26.23 23.99
CA ASP A 487 10.77 27.36 24.90
C ASP A 487 10.11 28.53 24.14
N ALA A 488 9.09 29.13 24.76
CA ALA A 488 8.16 30.05 24.09
C ALA A 488 8.73 31.45 23.76
N SER A 489 9.95 31.77 24.22
CA SER A 489 10.58 33.09 24.07
C SER A 489 11.05 33.44 22.66
N ASN A 490 11.22 32.46 21.77
CA ASN A 490 11.60 32.70 20.37
C ASN A 490 10.46 33.25 19.51
N ILE A 491 9.20 33.16 19.95
CA ILE A 491 8.02 33.60 19.17
C ILE A 491 7.92 35.13 19.14
N GLU A 492 8.04 35.81 20.29
CA GLU A 492 7.97 37.29 20.36
C GLU A 492 9.08 37.98 19.56
N SER A 493 10.27 37.36 19.47
CA SER A 493 11.40 37.89 18.69
C SER A 493 11.19 37.76 17.18
N MET A 494 10.46 36.74 16.72
CA MET A 494 10.04 36.64 15.32
C MET A 494 8.93 37.66 15.00
N GLU A 495 7.94 37.83 15.88
CA GLU A 495 6.83 38.77 15.63
C GLU A 495 7.30 40.22 15.43
N GLN A 496 8.33 40.67 16.16
CA GLN A 496 8.90 42.01 15.98
C GLN A 496 9.60 42.20 14.61
N ALA A 497 10.11 41.14 13.98
CA ALA A 497 10.72 41.22 12.65
C ALA A 497 9.68 41.30 11.51
N PHE A 498 8.44 40.83 11.72
CA PHE A 498 7.40 40.81 10.68
C PHE A 498 6.52 42.07 10.63
N GLY A 499 6.74 43.05 11.52
CA GLY A 499 5.95 44.28 11.66
C GLY A 499 6.00 45.29 10.50
N HIS A 500 6.28 44.88 9.27
CA HIS A 500 6.26 45.72 8.06
C HIS A 500 5.40 45.20 6.90
N ASN A 501 4.77 44.01 7.02
CA ASN A 501 3.85 43.47 6.00
C ASN A 501 2.37 43.48 6.44
N GLN A 502 1.93 44.61 7.03
CA GLN A 502 0.57 44.77 7.56
C GLN A 502 -0.55 44.66 6.49
N TYR A 503 -0.24 44.97 5.22
CA TYR A 503 -1.25 45.05 4.14
C TYR A 503 -1.84 43.71 3.69
N ILE A 504 -1.26 42.56 4.08
CA ILE A 504 -1.76 41.22 3.71
C ILE A 504 -2.74 40.66 4.77
N TYR A 505 -2.67 41.16 6.01
CA TYR A 505 -3.43 40.59 7.13
C TYR A 505 -4.94 40.94 7.11
N ASP A 506 -5.31 42.16 6.74
CA ASP A 506 -6.71 42.65 6.87
C ASP A 506 -7.72 42.00 5.89
N PHE A 507 -7.26 41.39 4.79
CA PHE A 507 -8.17 40.80 3.77
C PHE A 507 -8.41 39.29 3.90
N SER A 508 -7.54 38.56 4.59
CA SER A 508 -7.67 37.09 4.72
C SER A 508 -8.64 36.68 5.84
N HIS A 509 -8.72 37.47 6.90
CA HIS A 509 -9.50 37.13 8.09
C HIS A 509 -11.02 37.04 7.85
N PRO A 510 -11.68 37.97 7.11
CA PRO A 510 -13.13 37.92 6.92
C PRO A 510 -13.60 36.69 6.12
N ILE A 511 -12.83 36.29 5.10
CA ILE A 511 -13.21 35.19 4.18
C ILE A 511 -13.06 33.84 4.88
N ALA A 512 -11.96 33.63 5.62
CA ALA A 512 -11.77 32.43 6.42
C ALA A 512 -12.82 32.29 7.53
N THR A 513 -13.15 33.39 8.23
CA THR A 513 -14.21 33.39 9.26
C THR A 513 -15.59 33.12 8.66
N HIS A 514 -15.90 33.66 7.47
CA HIS A 514 -17.19 33.43 6.79
C HIS A 514 -17.34 32.00 6.24
N MET A 515 -16.25 31.38 5.76
CA MET A 515 -16.25 29.96 5.38
C MET A 515 -16.41 29.05 6.60
N ASN A 516 -15.67 29.29 7.69
CA ASN A 516 -15.79 28.50 8.91
C ASN A 516 -17.19 28.64 9.54
N GLN A 517 -17.78 29.85 9.57
CA GLN A 517 -19.17 30.03 10.01
C GLN A 517 -20.18 29.29 9.13
N GLN A 518 -19.98 29.18 7.81
CA GLN A 518 -20.85 28.36 6.96
C GLN A 518 -20.67 26.85 7.22
N ILE A 519 -19.45 26.39 7.50
CA ILE A 519 -19.18 24.98 7.84
C ILE A 519 -19.82 24.64 9.20
N ASP A 520 -19.63 25.48 10.23
CA ASP A 520 -20.23 25.32 11.55
C ASP A 520 -21.77 25.35 11.49
N GLN A 521 -22.36 26.24 10.67
CA GLN A 521 -23.80 26.28 10.45
C GLN A 521 -24.31 25.03 9.71
N GLN A 522 -23.56 24.47 8.76
CA GLN A 522 -23.90 23.22 8.09
C GLN A 522 -23.77 21.99 9.02
N TRP A 523 -22.79 21.99 9.93
CA TRP A 523 -22.63 20.95 10.95
C TRP A 523 -23.73 21.04 12.01
N ALA A 524 -24.05 22.23 12.52
CA ALA A 524 -25.17 22.46 13.45
C ALA A 524 -26.53 22.12 12.81
N ALA A 525 -26.71 22.40 11.52
CA ALA A 525 -27.89 21.97 10.77
C ALA A 525 -27.97 20.43 10.68
N ARG A 526 -26.86 19.74 10.38
CA ARG A 526 -26.85 18.26 10.35
C ARG A 526 -27.13 17.63 11.71
N MET A 527 -26.57 18.18 12.80
CA MET A 527 -26.87 17.73 14.17
C MET A 527 -28.36 17.91 14.51
N SER A 528 -28.94 19.08 14.20
CA SER A 528 -30.37 19.31 14.47
C SER A 528 -31.32 18.44 13.64
N TYR A 529 -30.93 18.01 12.43
CA TYR A 529 -31.67 16.98 11.69
C TYR A 529 -31.54 15.58 12.31
N SER A 530 -30.42 15.23 12.94
CA SER A 530 -30.23 13.95 13.65
C SER A 530 -31.14 13.85 14.87
N ASP A 531 -31.16 14.89 15.72
CA ASP A 531 -32.04 14.96 16.90
C ASP A 531 -33.53 14.94 16.52
N MET A 532 -33.90 15.45 15.34
CA MET A 532 -35.26 15.40 14.80
C MET A 532 -35.65 14.05 14.18
N SER A 533 -34.70 13.20 13.78
CA SER A 533 -34.99 11.81 13.37
C SER A 533 -35.23 10.89 14.56
N ASP A 534 -34.42 10.99 15.62
CA ASP A 534 -34.55 10.11 16.79
C ASP A 534 -35.78 10.46 17.65
N SER A 535 -36.16 11.74 17.71
CA SER A 535 -37.40 12.16 18.36
C SER A 535 -38.68 11.82 17.59
N ARG A 536 -38.58 11.42 16.30
CA ARG A 536 -39.72 10.88 15.53
C ARG A 536 -39.83 9.36 15.63
N SER A 537 -38.71 8.63 15.58
CA SER A 537 -38.72 7.15 15.70
C SER A 537 -39.23 6.66 17.06
N LEU A 538 -39.03 7.45 18.13
CA LEU A 538 -39.55 7.16 19.47
C LEU A 538 -41.06 7.40 19.64
N ASN A 539 -41.69 8.26 18.82
CA ASN A 539 -43.09 8.64 19.00
C ASN A 539 -44.06 7.73 18.23
N ASP A 540 -43.66 7.21 17.07
CA ASP A 540 -44.50 6.28 16.29
C ASP A 540 -44.61 4.90 16.97
N ASN A 541 -43.58 4.45 17.70
CA ASN A 541 -43.61 3.19 18.47
C ASN A 541 -44.47 3.26 19.76
N ALA A 542 -44.78 4.46 20.27
CA ALA A 542 -45.59 4.61 21.49
C ALA A 542 -47.10 4.45 21.24
N SER A 543 -47.56 4.56 19.99
CA SER A 543 -48.98 4.53 19.63
C SER A 543 -49.56 3.13 19.40
N HIS A 544 -48.70 2.11 19.21
CA HIS A 544 -49.10 0.72 18.93
C HIS A 544 -49.01 -0.24 20.13
N ILE A 545 -48.55 0.22 21.30
CA ILE A 545 -48.45 -0.60 22.53
C ILE A 545 -49.43 -0.08 23.60
N SER A 546 -50.74 -0.20 23.32
CA SER A 546 -51.79 0.05 24.32
C SER A 546 -53.09 -0.71 24.05
N GLN A 547 -53.02 -1.93 23.51
CA GLN A 547 -54.21 -2.76 23.30
C GLN A 547 -53.97 -4.29 23.15
N SER A 548 -53.32 -4.94 24.14
CA SER A 548 -53.45 -6.41 24.36
C SER A 548 -52.77 -6.86 25.66
N SER A 549 -53.31 -6.48 26.81
CA SER A 549 -53.01 -7.15 28.07
C SER A 549 -54.22 -7.97 28.49
N ASP A 550 -54.19 -9.29 28.27
CA ASP A 550 -54.96 -10.23 29.09
C ASP A 550 -54.53 -11.70 28.88
N LEU A 551 -54.43 -12.42 30.00
CA LEU A 551 -54.49 -13.88 30.17
C LEU A 551 -53.30 -14.77 29.72
N ASN A 552 -52.39 -14.94 30.68
CA ASN A 552 -52.08 -16.22 31.39
C ASN A 552 -51.54 -17.49 30.68
N THR A 553 -50.69 -18.15 31.47
CA THR A 553 -50.44 -19.60 31.62
C THR A 553 -49.54 -20.38 30.64
N ASP A 554 -48.53 -21.00 31.27
CA ASP A 554 -48.04 -22.38 31.12
C ASP A 554 -47.07 -22.79 29.99
N HIS A 555 -45.82 -22.93 30.43
CA HIS A 555 -44.99 -24.15 30.39
C HIS A 555 -44.37 -24.71 29.08
N HIS A 556 -43.13 -25.17 29.29
CA HIS A 556 -42.41 -26.28 28.64
C HIS A 556 -41.68 -26.11 27.30
N ILE A 557 -40.37 -25.86 27.45
CA ILE A 557 -39.24 -26.53 26.75
C ILE A 557 -39.55 -28.05 26.58
N PRO A 558 -39.39 -28.65 25.38
CA PRO A 558 -38.14 -29.38 25.13
C PRO A 558 -37.51 -29.30 23.73
N THR A 559 -36.25 -29.74 23.73
CA THR A 559 -35.23 -29.82 22.68
C THR A 559 -35.34 -31.06 21.79
N SER A 560 -34.36 -31.18 20.88
CA SER A 560 -33.92 -32.38 20.14
C SER A 560 -34.77 -32.82 18.94
N ASN A 561 -34.27 -33.50 17.91
CA ASN A 561 -32.98 -33.73 17.22
C ASN A 561 -33.31 -34.87 16.20
N GLU A 562 -32.44 -35.17 15.21
CA GLU A 562 -32.61 -36.31 14.27
C GLU A 562 -33.79 -36.17 13.26
N ALA A 563 -33.85 -36.82 12.08
CA ALA A 563 -32.93 -37.73 11.37
C ALA A 563 -33.26 -37.86 9.86
N TYR A 564 -32.22 -38.14 9.05
CA TYR A 564 -32.19 -38.94 7.81
C TYR A 564 -33.15 -38.71 6.60
N SER A 565 -32.52 -38.32 5.48
CA SER A 565 -32.55 -38.93 4.14
C SER A 565 -33.59 -40.00 3.77
N THR A 566 -34.25 -39.85 2.62
CA THR A 566 -34.13 -40.77 1.44
C THR A 566 -35.12 -40.41 0.32
N LEU A 567 -34.65 -40.37 -0.94
CA LEU A 567 -35.14 -41.16 -2.10
C LEU A 567 -34.58 -40.60 -3.43
N SER A 568 -34.49 -41.47 -4.44
CA SER A 568 -33.86 -41.20 -5.73
C SER A 568 -34.75 -41.62 -6.89
N THR A 569 -34.42 -41.09 -8.07
CA THR A 569 -34.75 -41.60 -9.42
C THR A 569 -36.20 -41.81 -9.83
N GLU A 570 -36.61 -41.06 -10.86
CA GLU A 570 -37.20 -41.66 -12.07
C GLU A 570 -36.73 -40.89 -13.32
N THR A 571 -36.77 -41.52 -14.49
CA THR A 571 -35.93 -41.22 -15.66
C THR A 571 -36.71 -41.18 -16.98
N ASN A 572 -36.15 -40.48 -17.97
CA ASN A 572 -36.43 -40.59 -19.42
C ASN A 572 -37.79 -40.02 -19.90
N ASP A 573 -37.99 -39.61 -21.17
CA ASP A 573 -37.21 -39.82 -22.40
C ASP A 573 -37.21 -38.60 -23.36
N SER A 574 -36.45 -38.65 -24.48
CA SER A 574 -36.33 -37.57 -25.48
C SER A 574 -36.72 -37.97 -26.96
N PRO A 575 -35.95 -37.69 -28.04
CA PRO A 575 -36.40 -36.89 -29.22
C PRO A 575 -36.38 -37.72 -30.55
N PRO A 576 -36.24 -37.23 -31.83
CA PRO A 576 -36.09 -35.86 -32.41
C PRO A 576 -36.84 -35.60 -33.77
N SER A 577 -36.46 -34.53 -34.50
CA SER A 577 -36.44 -34.31 -35.99
C SER A 577 -36.94 -32.90 -36.39
N ASN A 578 -36.49 -32.18 -37.45
CA ASN A 578 -35.56 -32.38 -38.58
C ASN A 578 -34.66 -31.11 -38.73
N ILE A 579 -33.37 -31.13 -39.10
CA ILE A 579 -32.74 -31.46 -40.40
C ILE A 579 -33.20 -30.58 -41.58
N ARG A 580 -32.31 -29.69 -42.08
CA ARG A 580 -31.79 -29.77 -43.45
C ARG A 580 -30.45 -29.06 -43.64
N SER A 581 -29.57 -29.70 -44.41
CA SER A 581 -28.23 -29.27 -44.81
C SER A 581 -28.11 -29.16 -46.33
N GLN A 582 -27.03 -28.49 -46.81
CA GLN A 582 -26.19 -28.80 -47.99
C GLN A 582 -25.07 -27.73 -48.05
N GLN A 583 -23.76 -28.07 -48.07
CA GLN A 583 -22.93 -28.62 -49.18
C GLN A 583 -22.70 -27.57 -50.31
N SER A 584 -21.53 -27.40 -50.94
CA SER A 584 -20.21 -28.10 -50.87
C SER A 584 -19.08 -27.27 -51.58
N SER A 585 -17.80 -27.36 -51.17
CA SER A 585 -16.65 -28.06 -51.85
C SER A 585 -15.68 -27.24 -52.74
N THR A 586 -14.36 -27.45 -52.55
CA THR A 586 -13.19 -27.23 -53.48
C THR A 586 -12.93 -25.78 -53.95
N THR A 587 -11.70 -25.24 -54.12
CA THR A 587 -10.43 -25.72 -54.75
C THR A 587 -9.29 -24.81 -54.24
N GLN A 588 -8.15 -25.28 -53.69
CA GLN A 588 -6.85 -25.56 -54.34
C GLN A 588 -6.12 -24.39 -55.07
N THR A 589 -4.81 -24.27 -54.78
CA THR A 589 -3.69 -23.67 -55.57
C THR A 589 -3.54 -22.14 -55.78
N GLN A 590 -2.35 -21.65 -55.34
CA GLN A 590 -1.40 -20.73 -56.01
C GLN A 590 -1.87 -19.28 -56.38
N THR A 591 -1.03 -18.25 -56.32
CA THR A 591 0.45 -18.15 -56.17
C THR A 591 0.86 -17.20 -55.06
#